data_AF-A0A3N5KVI2-F1
#
_entry.id   AF-A0A3N5KVI2-F1
#
_cell.length_a   1.000
_cell.length_b   1.000
_cell.length_c   1.000
_cell.angle_alpha   90.00
_cell.angle_beta   90.00
_cell.angle_gamma   90.00
#
_symmetry.space_group_name_H-M   'P 1'
#
loop_
_entity.id
_entity.type
_entity.pdbx_description
1 polymer ?
#
loop_
_entity_poly.entity_id
_entity_poly.type
_entity_poly.pdbx_seq_one_letter_code
_entity_poly.pdbx_strand_id
1 'polypeptide(L)'
;MPESPGLASSARSTCAELIADVTAHVLRALLARPGLSGTYHLAAAGETSWHEYAQHIVARASAAGADLKLAPGGVRPVTTDAYPTVARRPANSRLATHKLESSVGLSLPPWQAGVDRALAELLGH
;
A
#
# COMPACT_ATOMS: atom_id res chain seq x y z
N MET A 1 -30.40 11.82 -13.46
CA MET A 1 -29.38 10.76 -13.41
C MET A 1 -28.75 10.83 -12.03
N PRO A 2 -29.02 9.86 -11.13
CA PRO A 2 -28.69 9.97 -9.72
C PRO A 2 -27.20 9.74 -9.45
N GLU A 3 -26.72 10.34 -8.37
CA GLU A 3 -25.32 10.50 -7.99
C GLU A 3 -24.64 9.17 -7.60
N SER A 4 -23.36 9.03 -7.96
CA SER A 4 -22.55 7.83 -7.70
C SER A 4 -22.17 7.72 -6.20
N PRO A 5 -22.31 6.54 -5.57
CA PRO A 5 -21.98 6.35 -4.16
C PRO A 5 -20.46 6.42 -3.94
N GLY A 6 -20.09 7.03 -2.82
CA GLY A 6 -18.72 7.41 -2.47
C GLY A 6 -17.69 6.29 -2.60
N LEU A 7 -16.61 6.59 -3.33
CA LEU A 7 -15.46 5.72 -3.51
C LEU A 7 -14.91 5.25 -2.16
N ALA A 8 -14.70 3.93 -2.06
CA ALA A 8 -13.98 3.30 -0.96
C ALA A 8 -12.62 3.98 -0.71
N SER A 9 -12.28 4.17 0.56
CA SER A 9 -11.00 4.72 1.01
C SER A 9 -9.82 4.03 0.29
N SER A 10 -9.02 4.81 -0.44
CA SER A 10 -7.80 4.33 -1.09
C SER A 10 -6.84 3.77 -0.04
N ALA A 11 -6.52 2.48 -0.16
CA ALA A 11 -5.49 1.82 0.61
C ALA A 11 -4.22 1.74 -0.25
N ARG A 12 -3.06 2.07 0.33
CA ARG A 12 -1.76 1.67 -0.20
C ARG A 12 -0.97 1.18 0.99
N SER A 13 -0.79 -0.13 1.12
CA SER A 13 0.09 -0.64 2.16
C SER A 13 1.53 -0.30 1.78
N THR A 14 2.18 0.54 2.58
CA THR A 14 3.63 0.70 2.48
C THR A 14 4.22 -0.25 3.49
N CYS A 15 4.87 -1.32 3.04
CA CYS A 15 5.50 -2.26 3.96
C CYS A 15 6.67 -1.59 4.68
N ALA A 16 6.92 -1.99 5.93
CA ALA A 16 8.01 -1.44 6.74
C ALA A 16 9.38 -1.66 6.09
N GLU A 17 9.54 -2.76 5.36
CA GLU A 17 10.74 -3.08 4.60
C GLU A 17 11.03 -2.04 3.50
N LEU A 18 10.02 -1.66 2.71
CA LEU A 18 10.17 -0.60 1.71
C LEU A 18 10.59 0.73 2.37
N ILE A 19 10.07 1.02 3.56
CA ILE A 19 10.48 2.20 4.33
C ILE A 19 11.95 2.11 4.71
N ALA A 20 12.41 0.96 5.20
CA ALA A 20 13.80 0.75 5.59
C ALA A 20 14.75 0.87 4.39
N ASP A 21 14.46 0.19 3.27
CA ASP A 21 15.29 0.19 2.07
C ASP A 21 15.44 1.59 1.48
N VAL A 22 14.31 2.29 1.32
CA VAL A 22 14.32 3.65 0.79
C VAL A 22 15.03 4.61 1.74
N THR A 23 14.86 4.45 3.05
CA THR A 23 15.58 5.27 4.05
C THR A 23 17.08 5.05 3.93
N ALA A 24 17.54 3.80 3.84
CA ALA A 24 18.96 3.49 3.69
C ALA A 24 19.53 4.08 2.39
N HIS A 25 18.80 4.00 1.29
CA HIS A 25 19.18 4.60 0.00
C HIS A 25 19.27 6.13 0.08
N VAL A 26 18.28 6.77 0.68
CA VAL A 26 18.24 8.23 0.87
C VAL A 26 19.38 8.71 1.77
N LEU A 27 19.68 7.99 2.86
CA LEU A 27 20.81 8.32 3.73
C LEU A 27 22.14 8.28 2.98
N ARG A 28 22.37 7.25 2.16
CA ARG A 28 23.57 7.18 1.30
C ARG A 28 23.64 8.37 0.34
N ALA A 29 22.51 8.73 -0.28
CA ALA A 29 22.45 9.87 -1.18
C ALA A 29 22.70 11.22 -0.48
N LEU A 30 22.19 11.39 0.76
CA LEU A 30 22.40 12.58 1.59
C LEU A 30 23.85 12.76 2.00
N LEU A 31 24.55 11.67 2.34
CA LEU A 31 25.97 11.72 2.68
C LEU A 31 26.82 12.24 1.51
N ALA A 32 26.48 11.86 0.28
CA ALA A 32 27.15 12.34 -0.93
C ALA A 32 26.69 13.75 -1.34
N ARG A 33 25.43 14.10 -1.08
CA ARG A 33 24.78 15.35 -1.51
C ARG A 33 23.92 15.94 -0.37
N PRO A 34 24.52 16.68 0.59
CA PRO A 34 23.80 17.22 1.75
C PRO A 34 22.62 18.16 1.40
N GLY A 35 22.66 18.77 0.21
CA GLY A 35 21.58 19.61 -0.33
C GLY A 35 20.28 18.87 -0.63
N LEU A 36 20.24 17.54 -0.55
CA LEU A 36 19.02 16.74 -0.67
C LEU A 36 18.19 16.69 0.63
N SER A 37 18.64 17.33 1.72
CA SER A 37 17.91 17.35 2.98
C SER A 37 16.53 18.02 2.83
N GLY A 38 15.53 17.48 3.52
CA GLY A 38 14.17 18.03 3.51
C GLY A 38 13.08 16.96 3.71
N THR A 39 11.83 17.38 3.55
CA THR A 39 10.65 16.51 3.70
C THR A 39 10.29 15.83 2.38
N TYR A 40 10.06 14.52 2.45
CA TYR A 40 9.64 13.66 1.34
C TYR A 40 8.47 12.80 1.77
N HIS A 41 7.58 12.47 0.82
CA HIS A 41 6.59 11.45 1.03
C HIS A 41 7.07 10.12 0.46
N LEU A 42 6.83 9.05 1.20
CA LEU A 42 7.10 7.68 0.80
C LEU A 42 5.82 6.87 0.89
N ALA A 43 5.42 6.28 -0.23
CA ALA A 43 4.34 5.31 -0.32
C ALA A 43 4.63 4.35 -1.49
N ALA A 44 4.19 3.10 -1.39
CA ALA A 44 4.26 2.19 -2.54
C ALA A 44 3.47 2.75 -3.75
N ALA A 45 3.88 2.38 -4.96
CA ALA A 45 3.24 2.81 -6.19
C ALA A 45 1.90 2.09 -6.44
N GLY A 46 1.08 2.69 -7.32
CA GLY A 46 -0.24 2.18 -7.68
C GLY A 46 -1.35 2.66 -6.75
N GLU A 47 -2.58 2.23 -7.01
CA GLU A 47 -3.78 2.57 -6.25
C GLU A 47 -4.61 1.30 -6.03
N THR A 48 -5.26 1.21 -4.89
CA THR A 48 -6.20 0.12 -4.60
C THR A 48 -7.20 0.58 -3.53
N SER A 49 -8.35 -0.07 -3.47
CA SER A 49 -9.29 0.02 -2.36
C SER A 49 -8.98 -1.03 -1.29
N TRP A 50 -9.50 -0.86 -0.07
CA TRP A 50 -9.42 -1.91 0.95
C TRP A 50 -10.02 -3.25 0.50
N HIS A 51 -11.04 -3.20 -0.36
CA HIS A 51 -11.69 -4.38 -0.91
C HIS A 51 -10.75 -5.15 -1.85
N GLU A 52 -10.18 -4.47 -2.84
CA GLU A 52 -9.22 -5.06 -3.80
C GLU A 52 -7.95 -5.53 -3.08
N TYR A 53 -7.49 -4.77 -2.08
CA TYR A 53 -6.36 -5.15 -1.23
C TYR A 53 -6.61 -6.48 -0.50
N ALA A 54 -7.78 -6.62 0.14
CA ALA A 54 -8.15 -7.84 0.84
C ALA A 54 -8.35 -9.03 -0.13
N GLN A 55 -8.94 -8.79 -1.30
CA GLN A 55 -9.07 -9.80 -2.35
C GLN A 55 -7.71 -10.32 -2.81
N HIS A 56 -6.75 -9.42 -3.04
CA HIS A 56 -5.39 -9.79 -3.43
C HIS A 56 -4.73 -10.69 -2.38
N ILE A 57 -4.83 -10.34 -1.09
CA ILE A 57 -4.29 -11.18 0.00
C ILE A 57 -4.88 -12.58 -0.01
N VAL A 58 -6.21 -12.69 -0.03
CA VAL A 58 -6.91 -13.99 0.04
C VAL A 58 -6.58 -14.84 -1.20
N ALA A 59 -6.56 -14.23 -2.39
CA ALA A 59 -6.22 -14.92 -3.62
C ALA A 59 -4.79 -15.48 -3.59
N ARG A 60 -3.81 -14.67 -3.13
CA ARG A 60 -2.40 -15.09 -3.07
C ARG A 60 -2.15 -16.15 -2.02
N ALA A 61 -2.72 -16.00 -0.82
CA ALA A 61 -2.59 -17.01 0.24
C ALA A 61 -3.27 -18.32 -0.16
N SER A 62 -4.44 -18.28 -0.81
CA SER A 62 -5.11 -19.48 -1.32
C SER A 62 -4.28 -20.16 -2.42
N ALA A 63 -3.68 -19.41 -3.34
CA ALA A 63 -2.82 -19.95 -4.39
C ALA A 63 -1.52 -20.58 -3.84
N ALA A 64 -1.04 -20.11 -2.68
CA ALA A 64 0.08 -20.70 -1.96
C ALA A 64 -0.33 -21.92 -1.09
N GLY A 65 -1.59 -22.36 -1.14
CA GLY A 65 -2.04 -23.56 -0.42
C GLY A 65 -2.33 -23.32 1.07
N ALA A 66 -2.46 -22.07 1.51
CA ALA A 66 -2.85 -21.78 2.88
C ALA A 66 -4.27 -22.31 3.16
N ASP A 67 -4.46 -22.94 4.33
CA ASP A 67 -5.78 -23.38 4.79
C ASP A 67 -6.61 -22.19 5.28
N LEU A 68 -7.30 -21.54 4.34
CA LEU A 68 -8.14 -20.39 4.60
C LEU A 68 -9.59 -20.84 4.78
N LYS A 69 -10.20 -20.44 5.90
CA LYS A 69 -11.66 -20.56 6.10
C LYS A 69 -12.46 -19.68 5.12
N LEU A 70 -11.83 -18.67 4.55
CA LEU A 70 -12.43 -17.70 3.64
C LEU A 70 -12.03 -18.01 2.20
N ALA A 71 -13.00 -18.36 1.36
CA ALA A 71 -12.79 -18.47 -0.08
C ALA A 71 -12.60 -17.07 -0.72
N PRO A 72 -11.86 -16.95 -1.84
CA PRO A 72 -11.66 -15.66 -2.53
C PRO A 72 -12.95 -14.89 -2.84
N GLY A 73 -14.03 -15.59 -3.23
CA GLY A 73 -15.36 -15.00 -3.47
C GLY A 73 -16.11 -14.55 -2.19
N GLY A 74 -15.58 -14.85 -1.01
CA GLY A 74 -16.14 -14.45 0.29
C GLY A 74 -15.78 -13.01 0.69
N VAL A 75 -14.82 -12.37 0.02
CA VAL A 75 -14.49 -10.95 0.24
C VAL A 75 -15.56 -10.10 -0.44
N ARG A 76 -16.59 -9.71 0.32
CA ARG A 76 -17.68 -8.87 -0.17
C ARG A 76 -17.33 -7.38 -0.03
N PRO A 77 -17.67 -6.53 -1.01
CA PRO A 77 -17.50 -5.09 -0.85
C PRO A 77 -18.45 -4.61 0.24
N VAL A 78 -17.93 -3.77 1.13
CA VAL A 78 -18.70 -3.12 2.18
C VAL A 78 -18.60 -1.63 1.94
N THR A 79 -19.74 -0.93 1.93
CA THR A 79 -19.76 0.52 1.82
C THR A 79 -19.25 1.14 3.12
N THR A 80 -18.58 2.28 3.03
CA THR A 80 -18.04 3.01 4.19
C THR A 80 -19.12 3.28 5.25
N ASP A 81 -20.39 3.41 4.84
CA ASP A 81 -21.55 3.64 5.70
C ASP A 81 -21.91 2.46 6.61
N ALA A 82 -21.45 1.25 6.29
CA ALA A 82 -21.71 0.07 7.11
C ALA A 82 -20.83 0.00 8.37
N TYR A 83 -19.80 0.86 8.48
CA TYR A 83 -18.91 0.93 9.63
C TYR A 83 -18.62 2.41 10.00
N PRO A 84 -19.54 3.07 10.72
CA PRO A 84 -19.30 4.43 11.18
C PRO A 84 -18.15 4.45 12.20
N THR A 85 -17.01 5.03 11.82
CA THR A 85 -15.88 5.28 12.73
C THR A 85 -16.00 6.66 13.35
N VAL A 86 -15.69 6.80 14.64
CA VAL A 86 -15.74 8.07 15.41
C VAL A 86 -14.86 9.16 14.79
N ALA A 87 -13.74 8.79 14.15
CA ALA A 87 -12.87 9.72 13.45
C ALA A 87 -13.25 9.83 11.96
N ARG A 88 -13.42 11.06 11.48
CA ARG A 88 -13.67 11.37 10.07
C ARG A 88 -12.38 11.13 9.26
N ARG A 89 -12.30 10.00 8.55
CA ARG A 89 -11.16 9.72 7.68
C ARG A 89 -11.15 10.70 6.50
N PRO A 90 -9.98 11.24 6.11
CA PRO A 90 -9.87 12.02 4.89
C PRO A 90 -10.34 11.19 3.69
N ALA A 91 -11.11 11.81 2.79
CA ALA A 91 -11.57 11.14 1.56
C ALA A 91 -10.40 10.74 0.64
N ASN A 92 -9.23 11.39 0.80
CA ASN A 92 -8.04 11.12 0.02
C ASN A 92 -6.78 11.32 0.87
N SER A 93 -6.03 10.25 1.11
CA SER A 93 -4.72 10.27 1.82
C SER A 93 -3.56 9.93 0.88
N ARG A 94 -3.75 10.10 -0.44
CA ARG A 94 -2.72 9.80 -1.42
C ARG A 94 -1.54 10.75 -1.27
N LEU A 95 -0.38 10.17 -1.00
CA LEU A 95 0.88 10.89 -0.95
C LEU A 95 1.50 10.97 -2.35
N ALA A 96 1.99 12.16 -2.71
CA ALA A 96 2.74 12.38 -3.94
C ALA A 96 4.24 12.08 -3.71
N THR A 97 4.76 11.08 -4.41
CA THR A 97 6.14 10.54 -4.23
C THR A 97 7.16 11.08 -5.24
N HIS A 98 6.71 11.84 -6.26
CA HIS A 98 7.55 12.32 -7.36
C HIS A 98 8.84 13.04 -6.91
N LYS A 99 8.75 13.84 -5.83
CA LYS A 99 9.90 14.56 -5.28
C LYS A 99 10.98 13.60 -4.79
N LEU A 100 10.58 12.50 -4.15
CA LEU A 100 11.51 11.48 -3.67
C LEU A 100 12.14 10.75 -4.86
N GLU A 101 11.30 10.24 -5.77
CA GLU A 101 11.73 9.46 -6.95
C GLU A 101 12.74 10.24 -7.80
N SER A 102 12.47 11.53 -8.07
CA SER A 102 13.37 12.40 -8.84
C SER A 102 14.66 12.79 -8.10
N SER A 103 14.61 13.01 -6.78
CA SER A 103 15.79 13.48 -6.03
C SER A 103 16.85 12.39 -5.83
N VAL A 104 16.42 11.15 -5.63
CA VAL A 104 17.32 10.02 -5.33
C VAL A 104 17.35 8.94 -6.42
N GLY A 105 16.66 9.17 -7.54
CA GLY A 105 16.74 8.32 -8.74
C GLY A 105 16.21 6.91 -8.49
N LEU A 106 15.07 6.79 -7.79
CA LEU A 106 14.44 5.50 -7.49
C LEU A 106 13.04 5.43 -8.08
N SER A 107 12.60 4.22 -8.40
CA SER A 107 11.21 3.91 -8.74
C SER A 107 10.61 3.13 -7.58
N LEU A 108 9.45 3.57 -7.10
CA LEU A 108 8.77 2.87 -6.01
C LEU A 108 8.06 1.62 -6.56
N PRO A 109 8.16 0.47 -5.89
CA PRO A 109 7.52 -0.75 -6.37
C PRO A 109 6.00 -0.65 -6.24
N PRO A 110 5.24 -1.39 -7.06
CA PRO A 110 3.80 -1.50 -6.90
C PRO A 110 3.46 -2.11 -5.53
N TRP A 111 2.36 -1.67 -4.91
CA TRP A 111 1.97 -2.10 -3.55
C TRP A 111 1.84 -3.63 -3.41
N GLN A 112 1.46 -4.34 -4.47
CA GLN A 112 1.35 -5.80 -4.50
C GLN A 112 2.67 -6.47 -4.13
N ALA A 113 3.81 -5.92 -4.55
CA ALA A 113 5.12 -6.50 -4.28
C ALA A 113 5.41 -6.61 -2.77
N GLY A 114 5.02 -5.60 -1.99
CA GLY A 114 5.18 -5.62 -0.54
C GLY A 114 4.27 -6.64 0.14
N VAL A 115 3.03 -6.78 -0.34
CA VAL A 115 2.07 -7.76 0.18
C VAL A 115 2.49 -9.19 -0.15
N ASP A 116 2.88 -9.42 -1.40
CA ASP A 116 3.30 -10.74 -1.88
C ASP A 116 4.54 -11.22 -1.14
N ARG A 117 5.51 -10.33 -0.88
CA ARG A 117 6.70 -10.66 -0.08
C ARG A 117 6.34 -11.00 1.37
N ALA A 118 5.52 -10.17 2.03
CA ALA A 118 5.08 -10.43 3.39
C ALA A 118 4.31 -11.76 3.50
N LEU A 119 3.50 -12.10 2.51
CA LEU A 119 2.80 -13.38 2.45
C LEU A 119 3.76 -14.56 2.25
N ALA A 120 4.79 -14.43 1.41
CA ALA A 120 5.81 -15.47 1.25
C ALA A 120 6.54 -15.75 2.57
N GLU A 121 6.98 -14.70 3.28
CA GLU A 121 7.63 -14.83 4.59
C GLU A 121 6.73 -15.52 5.63
N LEU A 122 5.45 -15.13 5.70
CA LEU A 122 4.49 -15.71 6.64
C LEU A 122 4.16 -17.18 6.34
N LEU A 123 4.18 -17.56 5.07
CA LEU A 123 3.86 -18.92 4.63
C LEU A 123 5.10 -19.83 4.57
N GLY A 124 6.28 -19.32 4.93
CA GLY A 124 7.52 -20.09 5.00
C GLY A 124 8.04 -20.54 3.63
N HIS A 125 7.74 -19.77 2.58
CA HIS A 125 8.24 -19.97 1.22
C HIS A 125 9.41 -19.04 0.89
#